data_AF-A0A1G0E684-F1
#
_entry.id   AF-A0A1G0E684-F1
#
_cell.length_a   1.000
_cell.length_b   1.000
_cell.length_c   1.000
_cell.angle_alpha   90.00
_cell.angle_beta   90.00
_cell.angle_gamma   90.00
#
_symmetry.space_group_name_H-M   'P 1'
#
loop_
_entity.id
_entity.type
_entity.pdbx_description
1 polymer ?
#
loop_
_entity_poly.entity_id
_entity_poly.type
_entity_poly.pdbx_seq_one_letter_code
_entity_poly.pdbx_strand_id
1 'polypeptide(L)'
;MLKHLFGHDGKKDPPELLSAIERAVSGVEPLLRQTSGYPENYRKPVINAWEYAHSLAASVPGPVVVDRESYARDAFVHVLFPSIDSVTEAFCSSLALRDSLREIPAGGELYALMGMRRFEKSMVGMDLSGQTIQRDVVQNVVYFTSHTLENPAPSEQQARNLVASSFFDCLVGKVKKRVEERKQGKKSQQLMKDLLMARLRTASNMDRPALEEELARILSSMQTTISSLELSNYTADFEAVLLNPEQYLRLDQKLIILDSMGIRRDKDGASRGEAFMFNELIGYDRRDWTVTMVNCSNLHGESFSTKLEKANRKLAI
;
A
#
# COMPACT_ATOMS: atom_id res chain seq x y z
N MET A 1 28.00 23.31 32.19
CA MET A 1 28.69 23.98 31.06
C MET A 1 28.76 22.97 29.92
N LEU A 2 28.50 23.38 28.67
CA LEU A 2 28.27 22.58 27.44
C LEU A 2 26.81 22.20 27.14
N LYS A 3 25.97 23.24 26.97
CA LYS A 3 24.94 23.27 25.92
C LYS A 3 25.68 23.71 24.64
N HIS A 4 25.69 22.91 23.58
CA HIS A 4 25.85 23.34 22.17
C HIS A 4 26.14 22.11 21.28
N LEU A 5 25.10 21.40 20.83
CA LEU A 5 25.17 20.54 19.62
C LEU A 5 23.78 20.40 18.95
N PHE A 6 22.93 21.43 19.04
CA PHE A 6 21.86 21.63 18.05
C PHE A 6 22.38 22.65 17.04
N GLY A 7 23.24 22.17 16.14
CA GLY A 7 23.57 22.91 14.93
C GLY A 7 22.30 22.99 14.08
N HIS A 8 21.72 24.19 14.01
CA HIS A 8 20.89 24.60 12.89
C HIS A 8 21.76 24.53 11.64
N ASP A 9 21.82 23.37 11.01
CA ASP A 9 22.33 23.27 9.64
C ASP A 9 21.19 23.74 8.74
N GLY A 10 21.34 24.96 8.21
CA GLY A 10 20.42 25.63 7.31
C GLY A 10 20.35 24.95 5.96
N LYS A 11 19.92 23.68 5.90
CA LYS A 11 19.28 23.14 4.71
C LYS A 11 17.96 23.91 4.57
N LYS A 12 18.00 24.93 3.72
CA LYS A 12 16.79 25.56 3.18
C LYS A 12 15.86 24.42 2.78
N ASP A 13 14.67 24.38 3.36
CA ASP A 13 13.73 23.31 3.06
C ASP A 13 13.58 23.17 1.55
N PRO A 14 13.54 21.94 1.01
CA PRO A 14 13.19 21.75 -0.37
C PRO A 14 11.89 22.51 -0.64
N PRO A 15 11.76 23.28 -1.74
CA PRO A 15 10.52 23.99 -2.05
C PRO A 15 9.30 23.04 -2.09
N GLU A 16 9.56 21.75 -2.37
CA GLU A 16 8.59 20.65 -2.35
C GLU A 16 8.03 20.33 -0.96
N LEU A 17 8.74 20.70 0.12
CA LEU A 17 8.32 20.38 1.49
C LEU A 17 7.06 21.14 1.90
N LEU A 18 6.96 22.44 1.59
CA LEU A 18 5.75 23.20 1.91
C LEU A 18 4.53 22.62 1.19
N SER A 19 4.71 22.19 -0.07
CA SER A 19 3.67 21.49 -0.82
C SER A 19 3.33 20.13 -0.20
N ALA A 20 4.32 19.37 0.30
CA ALA A 20 4.08 18.12 1.01
C ALA A 20 3.32 18.33 2.34
N ILE A 21 3.65 19.39 3.09
CA ILE A 21 2.94 19.77 4.32
C ILE A 21 1.49 20.15 3.97
N GLU A 22 1.29 21.01 2.98
CA GLU A 22 -0.06 21.40 2.55
C GLU A 22 -0.88 20.19 2.09
N ARG A 23 -0.28 19.28 1.32
CA ARG A 23 -0.92 18.04 0.86
C ARG A 23 -1.32 17.15 2.03
N ALA A 24 -0.42 16.93 2.99
CA ALA A 24 -0.69 16.11 4.16
C ALA A 24 -1.80 16.70 5.05
N VAL A 25 -1.70 17.99 5.35
CA VAL A 25 -2.67 18.72 6.18
C VAL A 25 -4.05 18.72 5.52
N SER A 26 -4.12 19.04 4.22
CA SER A 26 -5.38 19.03 3.46
C SER A 26 -5.97 17.63 3.29
N GLY A 27 -5.12 16.60 3.19
CA GLY A 27 -5.54 15.20 3.11
C GLY A 27 -6.26 14.72 4.37
N VAL A 28 -5.82 15.19 5.55
CA VAL A 28 -6.39 14.83 6.86
C VAL A 28 -7.58 15.71 7.21
N GLU A 29 -7.39 17.02 7.31
CA GLU A 29 -8.42 17.99 7.74
C GLU A 29 -8.04 19.40 7.25
N PRO A 30 -8.71 19.94 6.20
CA PRO A 30 -8.34 21.22 5.59
C PRO A 30 -8.35 22.43 6.54
N LEU A 31 -9.13 22.38 7.62
CA LEU A 31 -9.23 23.45 8.62
C LEU A 31 -7.94 23.62 9.45
N LEU A 32 -7.07 22.62 9.50
CA LEU A 32 -5.79 22.69 10.20
C LEU A 32 -4.88 23.81 9.69
N ARG A 33 -5.04 24.22 8.42
CA ARG A 33 -4.30 25.37 7.82
C ARG A 33 -4.61 26.71 8.51
N GLN A 34 -5.69 26.79 9.28
CA GLN A 34 -6.09 28.00 10.02
C GLN A 34 -5.59 28.00 11.47
N THR A 35 -4.93 26.93 11.91
CA THR A 35 -4.40 26.83 13.27
C THR A 35 -3.08 27.61 13.40
N SER A 36 -2.81 28.16 14.58
CA SER A 36 -1.60 28.95 14.84
C SER A 36 -0.28 28.17 14.69
N GLY A 37 -0.36 26.84 14.72
CA GLY A 37 0.78 25.94 14.57
C GLY A 37 1.12 25.57 13.12
N TYR A 38 0.32 25.97 12.14
CA TYR A 38 0.61 25.71 10.73
C TYR A 38 1.62 26.72 10.16
N PRO A 39 2.63 26.30 9.38
CA PRO A 39 2.99 24.92 9.02
C PRO A 39 3.95 24.23 10.01
N GLU A 40 4.54 24.98 10.95
CA GLU A 40 5.69 24.54 11.77
C GLU A 40 5.46 23.24 12.56
N ASN A 41 4.28 23.07 13.17
CA ASN A 41 3.94 21.87 13.95
C ASN A 41 3.92 20.60 13.11
N TYR A 42 3.72 20.71 11.79
CA TYR A 42 3.65 19.56 10.88
C TYR A 42 4.95 19.31 10.15
N ARG A 43 5.89 20.27 10.18
CA ARG A 43 7.13 20.22 9.40
C ARG A 43 7.94 18.98 9.70
N LYS A 44 8.25 18.72 10.98
CA LYS A 44 9.05 17.56 11.40
C LYS A 44 8.41 16.21 11.02
N PRO A 45 7.15 15.90 11.39
CA PRO A 45 6.54 14.64 11.01
C PRO A 45 6.44 14.46 9.50
N VAL A 46 6.11 15.53 8.75
CA VAL A 46 5.97 15.46 7.29
C VAL A 46 7.30 15.20 6.59
N ILE A 47 8.39 15.89 6.97
CA ILE A 47 9.73 15.62 6.39
C ILE A 47 10.09 14.15 6.58
N ASN A 48 9.96 13.63 7.80
CA ASN A 48 10.35 12.26 8.12
C ASN A 48 9.60 11.22 7.25
N ALA A 49 8.27 11.36 7.14
CA ALA A 49 7.48 10.47 6.29
C ALA A 49 7.75 10.66 4.80
N TRP A 50 8.04 11.89 4.34
CA TRP A 50 8.36 12.17 2.95
C TRP A 50 9.70 11.55 2.55
N GLU A 51 10.75 11.74 3.35
CA GLU A 51 12.07 11.12 3.14
C GLU A 51 11.97 9.58 3.19
N TYR A 52 11.22 9.05 4.15
CA TYR A 52 10.96 7.62 4.26
C TYR A 52 10.27 7.07 3.02
N ALA A 53 9.22 7.73 2.53
CA ALA A 53 8.48 7.29 1.34
C ALA A 53 9.37 7.25 0.08
N HIS A 54 10.25 8.24 -0.08
CA HIS A 54 11.23 8.26 -1.17
C HIS A 54 12.26 7.13 -1.04
N SER A 55 12.79 6.91 0.17
CA SER A 55 13.70 5.80 0.44
C SER A 55 13.05 4.44 0.19
N LEU A 56 11.79 4.28 0.60
CA LEU A 56 11.04 3.03 0.39
C LEU A 56 10.79 2.79 -1.10
N ALA A 57 10.36 3.80 -1.86
CA ALA A 57 10.18 3.70 -3.31
C ALA A 57 11.48 3.39 -4.06
N ALA A 58 12.61 3.94 -3.61
CA ALA A 58 13.93 3.62 -4.14
C ALA A 58 14.36 2.18 -3.83
N SER A 59 13.92 1.62 -2.70
CA SER A 59 14.25 0.24 -2.29
C SER A 59 13.45 -0.84 -3.03
N VAL A 60 12.36 -0.49 -3.72
CA VAL A 60 11.58 -1.44 -4.52
C VAL A 60 12.45 -1.98 -5.67
N PRO A 61 12.61 -3.31 -5.81
CA PRO A 61 13.47 -3.91 -6.83
C PRO A 61 12.96 -3.67 -8.25
N GLY A 62 13.82 -3.95 -9.23
CA GLY A 62 13.54 -3.72 -10.65
C GLY A 62 14.13 -2.40 -11.16
N PRO A 63 13.73 -1.93 -12.35
CA PRO A 63 12.62 -2.44 -13.15
C PRO A 63 12.93 -3.79 -13.81
N VAL A 64 11.95 -4.70 -13.74
CA VAL A 64 11.95 -5.97 -14.49
C VAL A 64 11.36 -5.70 -15.86
N VAL A 65 12.06 -6.07 -16.93
CA VAL A 65 11.52 -5.97 -18.30
C VAL A 65 10.46 -7.05 -18.48
N VAL A 66 9.24 -6.64 -18.80
CA VAL A 66 8.11 -7.55 -18.98
C VAL A 66 7.58 -7.43 -20.41
N ASP A 67 7.95 -8.42 -21.22
CA ASP A 67 7.50 -8.61 -22.59
C ASP A 67 7.44 -10.11 -22.93
N ARG A 68 7.09 -10.45 -24.18
CA ARG A 68 7.00 -11.85 -24.60
C ARG A 68 8.35 -12.57 -24.65
N GLU A 69 9.44 -11.84 -24.90
CA GLU A 69 10.77 -12.44 -25.07
C GLU A 69 11.42 -12.72 -23.71
N SER A 70 11.33 -11.77 -22.78
CA SER A 70 11.73 -11.88 -21.38
C SER A 70 10.99 -13.01 -20.66
N TYR A 71 9.70 -13.25 -20.94
CA TYR A 71 8.98 -14.40 -20.36
C TYR A 71 9.65 -15.75 -20.69
N ALA A 72 10.30 -15.90 -21.85
CA ALA A 72 10.97 -17.13 -22.25
C ALA A 72 12.41 -17.23 -21.73
N ARG A 73 13.05 -16.11 -21.35
CA ARG A 73 14.48 -16.04 -21.01
C ARG A 73 14.75 -15.78 -19.53
N ASP A 74 13.86 -15.05 -18.85
CA ASP A 74 14.03 -14.63 -17.46
C ASP A 74 13.18 -15.51 -16.54
N ALA A 75 13.86 -16.29 -15.69
CA ALA A 75 13.21 -17.20 -14.74
C ALA A 75 12.35 -16.43 -13.71
N PHE A 76 12.73 -15.21 -13.35
CA PHE A 76 11.93 -14.37 -12.45
C PHE A 76 10.62 -13.98 -13.13
N VAL A 77 10.65 -13.48 -14.37
CA VAL A 77 9.43 -13.15 -15.13
C VAL A 77 8.55 -14.38 -15.29
N HIS A 78 9.13 -15.54 -15.60
CA HIS A 78 8.38 -16.78 -15.71
C HIS A 78 7.64 -17.16 -14.42
N VAL A 79 8.28 -16.99 -13.27
CA VAL A 79 7.67 -17.26 -11.97
C VAL A 79 6.54 -16.27 -11.65
N LEU A 80 6.69 -15.00 -12.01
CA LEU A 80 5.67 -13.97 -11.73
C LEU A 80 4.39 -14.15 -12.55
N PHE A 81 4.45 -14.79 -13.72
CA PHE A 81 3.31 -14.91 -14.63
C PHE A 81 2.96 -16.36 -14.92
N PRO A 82 1.72 -16.81 -14.63
CA PRO A 82 1.33 -18.20 -14.90
C PRO A 82 1.23 -18.51 -16.40
N SER A 83 1.10 -17.48 -17.25
CA SER A 83 1.13 -17.61 -18.71
C SER A 83 1.52 -16.28 -19.36
N ILE A 84 1.94 -16.36 -20.62
CA ILE A 84 2.23 -15.18 -21.44
C ILE A 84 0.98 -14.32 -21.73
N ASP A 85 -0.22 -14.91 -21.69
CA ASP A 85 -1.47 -14.15 -21.82
C ASP A 85 -1.81 -13.37 -20.55
N SER A 86 -1.41 -13.87 -19.39
CA SER A 86 -1.57 -13.19 -18.10
C SER A 86 -0.76 -11.90 -18.02
N VAL A 87 0.39 -11.85 -18.72
CA VAL A 87 1.15 -10.61 -18.92
C VAL A 87 0.26 -9.56 -19.59
N THR A 88 -0.37 -9.91 -20.71
CA THR A 88 -1.26 -8.99 -21.45
C THR A 88 -2.50 -8.59 -20.64
N GLU A 89 -3.09 -9.53 -19.90
CA GLU A 89 -4.27 -9.27 -19.06
C GLU A 89 -3.98 -8.32 -17.89
N ALA A 90 -2.84 -8.48 -17.21
CA ALA A 90 -2.36 -7.58 -16.17
C ALA A 90 -2.32 -6.12 -16.66
N PHE A 91 -1.81 -5.95 -17.88
CA PHE A 91 -1.72 -4.66 -18.53
C PHE A 91 -3.10 -4.10 -18.96
N CYS A 92 -4.00 -4.93 -19.52
CA CYS A 92 -5.31 -4.46 -19.97
C CYS A 92 -6.31 -4.17 -18.83
N SER A 93 -6.14 -4.82 -17.68
CA SER A 93 -7.02 -4.68 -16.52
C SER A 93 -6.69 -3.49 -15.63
N SER A 94 -5.47 -2.95 -15.70
CA SER A 94 -5.11 -1.76 -14.92
C SER A 94 -5.80 -0.50 -15.47
N LEU A 95 -6.66 0.10 -14.65
CA LEU A 95 -7.28 1.40 -14.93
C LEU A 95 -6.23 2.51 -15.06
N ALA A 96 -5.15 2.46 -14.27
CA ALA A 96 -4.08 3.48 -14.30
C ALA A 96 -3.40 3.55 -15.66
N LEU A 97 -3.28 2.41 -16.36
CA LEU A 97 -2.75 2.40 -17.72
C LEU A 97 -3.68 3.04 -18.75
N ARG A 98 -5.00 2.97 -18.54
CA ARG A 98 -5.97 3.49 -19.52
C ARG A 98 -5.89 5.00 -19.69
N ASP A 99 -5.62 5.71 -18.60
CA ASP A 99 -5.47 7.16 -18.62
C ASP A 99 -4.08 7.56 -19.14
N SER A 100 -3.02 6.89 -18.70
CA SER A 100 -1.64 7.21 -19.09
C SER A 100 -1.26 6.80 -20.51
N LEU A 101 -1.84 5.73 -21.06
CA LEU A 101 -1.60 5.30 -22.45
C LEU A 101 -2.08 6.33 -23.49
N ARG A 102 -2.98 7.24 -23.12
CA ARG A 102 -3.38 8.35 -24.02
C ARG A 102 -2.28 9.40 -24.18
N GLU A 103 -1.40 9.51 -23.18
CA GLU A 103 -0.34 10.51 -23.13
C GLU A 103 1.02 9.95 -23.56
N ILE A 104 1.18 8.62 -23.60
CA ILE A 104 2.42 7.96 -24.00
C ILE A 104 2.44 7.76 -25.52
N PRO A 105 3.44 8.30 -26.25
CA PRO A 105 3.58 8.10 -27.69
C PRO A 105 3.75 6.64 -28.08
N ALA A 106 3.38 6.32 -29.32
CA ALA A 106 3.48 4.97 -29.82
C ALA A 106 4.94 4.46 -29.81
N GLY A 107 5.18 3.34 -29.13
CA GLY A 107 6.52 2.75 -28.96
C GLY A 107 7.31 3.33 -27.79
N GLY A 108 6.68 4.13 -26.92
CA GLY A 108 7.30 4.64 -25.70
C GLY A 108 7.55 3.57 -24.64
N GLU A 109 8.58 3.78 -23.83
CA GLU A 109 8.86 3.00 -22.64
C GLU A 109 7.86 3.36 -21.54
N LEU A 110 7.42 2.35 -20.77
CA LEU A 110 6.52 2.56 -19.65
C LEU A 110 7.06 1.88 -18.40
N TYR A 111 7.24 2.68 -17.35
CA TYR A 111 7.67 2.24 -16.04
C TYR A 111 6.51 2.34 -15.06
N ALA A 112 6.32 1.32 -14.23
CA ALA A 112 5.24 1.30 -13.24
C ALA A 112 5.61 0.42 -12.04
N LEU A 113 4.91 0.61 -10.93
CA LEU A 113 4.90 -0.33 -9.82
C LEU A 113 3.91 -1.46 -10.14
N MET A 114 4.40 -2.69 -10.19
CA MET A 114 3.55 -3.86 -10.31
C MET A 114 3.29 -4.46 -8.94
N GLY A 115 2.01 -4.54 -8.57
CA GLY A 115 1.54 -5.34 -7.46
C GLY A 115 1.02 -6.69 -7.94
N MET A 116 1.28 -7.75 -7.19
CA MET A 116 0.65 -9.06 -7.37
C MET A 116 0.34 -9.75 -6.03
N ARG A 117 -0.58 -10.72 -6.05
CA ARG A 117 -0.92 -11.57 -4.90
C ARG A 117 -0.26 -12.92 -5.05
N ARG A 118 0.59 -13.27 -4.09
CA ARG A 118 1.27 -14.56 -4.00
C ARG A 118 0.39 -15.60 -3.28
N PHE A 119 0.23 -16.76 -3.89
CA PHE A 119 -0.47 -17.90 -3.31
C PHE A 119 0.44 -19.12 -3.27
N GLU A 120 0.24 -19.96 -2.24
CA GLU A 120 0.87 -21.27 -2.14
C GLU A 120 -0.24 -22.31 -2.14
N LYS A 121 -0.20 -23.25 -3.08
CA LYS A 121 -1.16 -24.36 -3.16
C LYS A 121 -0.42 -25.68 -3.07
N SER A 122 -0.80 -26.49 -2.11
CA SER A 122 -0.34 -27.87 -2.00
C SER A 122 -1.06 -28.73 -3.05
N MET A 123 -0.28 -29.42 -3.87
CA MET A 123 -0.75 -30.35 -4.88
C MET A 123 0.01 -31.67 -4.76
N VAL A 124 -0.66 -32.76 -5.08
CA VAL A 124 0.00 -34.08 -5.15
C VAL A 124 0.63 -34.20 -6.54
N GLY A 125 1.93 -34.41 -6.59
CA GLY A 125 2.70 -34.48 -7.82
C GLY A 125 3.73 -35.60 -7.81
N MET A 126 4.51 -35.66 -8.89
CA MET A 126 5.65 -36.57 -9.00
C MET A 126 6.91 -35.79 -8.61
N ASP A 127 7.74 -36.35 -7.74
CA ASP A 127 9.03 -35.78 -7.40
C ASP A 127 10.17 -36.72 -7.80
N LEU A 128 11.29 -36.15 -8.22
CA LEU A 128 12.48 -36.89 -8.60
C LEU A 128 13.48 -36.82 -7.45
N SER A 129 13.63 -37.92 -6.70
CA SER A 129 14.64 -38.03 -5.64
C SER A 129 15.79 -38.90 -6.15
N GLY A 130 16.92 -38.27 -6.52
CA GLY A 130 18.05 -38.96 -7.14
C GLY A 130 17.70 -39.53 -8.52
N GLN A 131 17.62 -40.85 -8.66
CA GLN A 131 17.22 -41.54 -9.90
C GLN A 131 15.83 -42.18 -9.82
N THR A 132 15.09 -42.02 -8.72
CA THR A 132 13.78 -42.65 -8.52
C THR A 132 12.66 -41.63 -8.59
N ILE A 133 11.67 -41.89 -9.44
CA ILE A 133 10.43 -41.10 -9.51
C ILE A 133 9.55 -41.55 -8.34
N GLN A 134 9.35 -40.66 -7.38
CA GLN A 134 8.40 -40.87 -6.29
C GLN A 134 7.04 -40.28 -6.71
N ARG A 135 6.00 -41.11 -6.66
CA ARG A 135 4.62 -40.68 -6.87
C ARG A 135 3.99 -40.25 -5.56
N ASP A 136 2.97 -39.41 -5.66
CA ASP A 136 2.15 -38.92 -4.55
C ASP A 136 2.88 -38.05 -3.52
N VAL A 137 3.84 -37.24 -3.98
CA VAL A 137 4.56 -36.29 -3.11
C VAL A 137 3.77 -34.97 -3.04
N VAL A 138 3.56 -34.47 -1.83
CA VAL A 138 2.95 -33.14 -1.61
C VAL A 138 3.95 -32.07 -2.04
N GLN A 139 3.59 -31.31 -3.07
CA GLN A 139 4.36 -30.22 -3.65
C GLN A 139 3.65 -28.88 -3.38
N ASN A 140 4.39 -27.88 -2.93
CA ASN A 140 3.85 -26.54 -2.74
C ASN A 140 4.17 -25.69 -3.96
N VAL A 141 3.16 -25.46 -4.81
CA VAL A 141 3.27 -24.59 -5.99
C VAL A 141 3.07 -23.16 -5.54
N VAL A 142 4.03 -22.29 -5.86
CA VAL A 142 3.94 -20.85 -5.66
C VAL A 142 3.52 -20.22 -6.98
N TYR A 143 2.46 -19.42 -6.95
CA TYR A 143 1.99 -18.70 -8.14
C TYR A 143 1.44 -17.32 -7.77
N PHE A 144 1.40 -16.44 -8.77
CA PHE A 144 1.01 -15.05 -8.59
C PHE A 144 -0.23 -14.73 -9.43
N THR A 145 -1.11 -13.91 -8.88
CA THR A 145 -2.36 -13.50 -9.53
C THR A 145 -2.69 -12.04 -9.21
N SER A 146 -3.77 -11.53 -9.79
CA SER A 146 -4.28 -10.19 -9.51
C SER A 146 -3.25 -9.10 -9.81
N HIS A 147 -2.47 -9.25 -10.87
CA HIS A 147 -1.47 -8.28 -11.27
C HIS A 147 -2.10 -6.91 -11.54
N THR A 148 -1.62 -5.90 -10.84
CA THR A 148 -2.03 -4.50 -11.00
C THR A 148 -0.82 -3.64 -11.29
N LEU A 149 -1.04 -2.58 -12.06
CA LEU A 149 -0.03 -1.57 -12.33
C LEU A 149 -0.48 -0.23 -11.80
N GLU A 150 0.40 0.40 -11.03
CA GLU A 150 0.17 1.69 -10.42
C GLU A 150 1.31 2.64 -10.77
N ASN A 151 1.03 3.94 -10.74
CA ASN A 151 2.02 5.00 -10.94
C ASN A 151 2.78 4.89 -12.29
N PRO A 152 2.09 4.67 -13.44
CA PRO A 152 2.74 4.59 -14.75
C PRO A 152 3.40 5.92 -15.15
N ALA A 153 4.62 5.85 -15.70
CA ALA A 153 5.35 7.01 -16.21
C ALA A 153 6.28 6.64 -17.37
N PRO A 154 6.65 7.60 -18.24
CA PRO A 154 7.54 7.37 -19.38
C PRO A 154 9.03 7.20 -19.00
N SER A 155 9.38 7.34 -17.72
CA SER A 155 10.74 7.08 -17.22
C SER A 155 10.71 6.47 -15.83
N GLU A 156 11.73 5.66 -15.52
CA GLU A 156 11.87 5.02 -14.21
C GLU A 156 11.87 6.05 -13.06
N GLN A 157 12.62 7.14 -13.22
CA GLN A 157 12.71 8.17 -12.19
C GLN A 157 11.34 8.80 -11.90
N GLN A 158 10.56 9.11 -12.94
CA GLN A 158 9.22 9.65 -12.76
C GLN A 158 8.29 8.62 -12.10
N ALA A 159 8.34 7.35 -12.51
CA ALA A 159 7.55 6.29 -11.90
C ALA A 159 7.88 6.14 -10.40
N ARG A 160 9.16 6.12 -10.03
CA ARG A 160 9.58 6.06 -8.62
C ARG A 160 9.14 7.27 -7.81
N ASN A 161 9.16 8.47 -8.39
CA ASN A 161 8.65 9.68 -7.72
C ASN A 161 7.13 9.61 -7.49
N LEU A 162 6.37 9.09 -8.47
CA LEU A 162 4.94 8.85 -8.31
C LEU A 162 4.67 7.77 -7.24
N VAL A 163 5.45 6.69 -7.21
CA VAL A 163 5.37 5.67 -6.15
C VAL A 163 5.65 6.27 -4.78
N ALA A 164 6.70 7.09 -4.65
CA ALA A 164 7.01 7.79 -3.40
C ALA A 164 5.85 8.69 -2.95
N SER A 165 5.23 9.40 -3.89
CA SER A 165 4.05 10.24 -3.61
C SER A 165 2.87 9.40 -3.12
N SER A 166 2.60 8.26 -3.76
CA SER A 166 1.53 7.34 -3.37
C SER A 166 1.79 6.67 -2.01
N PHE A 167 3.05 6.34 -1.70
CA PHE A 167 3.45 5.85 -0.38
C PHE A 167 3.27 6.90 0.72
N PHE A 168 3.66 8.14 0.43
CA PHE A 168 3.44 9.27 1.33
C PHE A 168 1.93 9.50 1.58
N ASP A 169 1.11 9.49 0.54
CA ASP A 169 -0.34 9.62 0.66
C ASP A 169 -0.96 8.49 1.47
N CYS A 170 -0.45 7.26 1.34
CA CYS A 170 -0.90 6.14 2.15
C CYS A 170 -0.68 6.41 3.66
N LEU A 171 0.50 6.93 4.02
CA LEU A 171 0.84 7.30 5.41
C LEU A 171 -0.07 8.42 5.92
N VAL A 172 -0.29 9.48 5.12
CA VAL A 172 -1.26 10.54 5.43
C VAL A 172 -2.67 9.98 5.60
N GLY A 173 -3.05 9.01 4.77
CA GLY A 173 -4.30 8.28 4.87
C GLY A 173 -4.46 7.54 6.21
N LYS A 174 -3.37 7.02 6.81
CA LYS A 174 -3.40 6.43 8.15
C LYS A 174 -3.67 7.47 9.23
N VAL A 175 -3.08 8.66 9.13
CA VAL A 175 -3.39 9.79 10.03
C VAL A 175 -4.86 10.14 9.94
N LYS A 176 -5.38 10.31 8.72
CA LYS A 176 -6.80 10.57 8.48
C LYS A 176 -7.70 9.50 9.10
N LYS A 177 -7.35 8.22 8.94
CA LYS A 177 -8.13 7.11 9.49
C LYS A 177 -8.27 7.21 11.01
N ARG A 178 -7.20 7.56 11.74
CA ARG A 178 -7.24 7.74 13.21
C ARG A 178 -8.19 8.85 13.64
N VAL A 179 -8.24 9.94 12.90
CA VAL A 179 -9.20 11.03 13.11
C VAL A 179 -10.62 10.54 12.85
N GLU A 180 -10.83 9.84 11.73
CA GLU A 180 -12.14 9.41 11.30
C GLU A 180 -12.73 8.35 12.24
N GLU A 181 -11.91 7.45 12.77
CA GLU A 181 -12.30 6.47 13.80
C GLU A 181 -12.79 7.17 15.08
N ARG A 182 -12.12 8.23 15.54
CA ARG A 182 -12.60 9.03 16.69
C ARG A 182 -13.88 9.78 16.35
N LYS A 183 -14.01 10.35 15.15
CA LYS A 183 -15.25 11.00 14.69
C LYS A 183 -16.42 10.01 14.64
N GLN A 184 -16.18 8.78 14.17
CA GLN A 184 -17.17 7.71 14.18
C GLN A 184 -17.53 7.28 15.61
N GLY A 185 -16.53 7.11 16.49
CA GLY A 185 -16.72 6.84 17.91
C GLY A 185 -17.64 7.86 18.59
N LYS A 186 -17.40 9.16 18.33
CA LYS A 186 -18.27 10.25 18.82
C LYS A 186 -19.72 10.10 18.35
N LYS A 187 -19.94 9.76 17.07
CA LYS A 187 -21.30 9.55 16.53
C LYS A 187 -21.98 8.36 17.21
N SER A 188 -21.27 7.25 17.39
CA SER A 188 -21.79 6.07 18.10
C SER A 188 -22.14 6.37 19.56
N GLN A 189 -21.29 7.12 20.27
CA GLN A 189 -21.56 7.56 21.64
C GLN A 189 -22.80 8.47 21.72
N GLN A 190 -22.96 9.37 20.76
CA GLN A 190 -24.14 10.24 20.67
C GLN A 190 -25.43 9.43 20.47
N LEU A 191 -25.43 8.44 19.57
CA LEU A 191 -26.58 7.54 19.38
C LEU A 191 -26.91 6.77 20.66
N MET A 192 -25.90 6.23 21.34
CA MET A 192 -26.09 5.50 22.59
C MET A 192 -26.64 6.40 23.70
N LYS A 193 -26.15 7.64 23.81
CA LYS A 193 -26.68 8.65 24.73
C LYS A 193 -28.16 8.91 24.47
N ASP A 194 -28.56 9.10 23.22
CA ASP A 194 -29.95 9.38 22.85
C ASP A 194 -30.87 8.19 23.15
N LEU A 195 -30.39 6.95 22.94
CA LEU A 195 -31.09 5.71 23.32
C LEU A 195 -31.25 5.58 24.84
N LEU A 196 -30.20 5.86 25.62
CA LEU A 196 -30.27 5.82 27.09
C LEU A 196 -31.23 6.89 27.63
N MET A 197 -31.20 8.11 27.07
CA MET A 197 -32.15 9.16 27.43
C MET A 197 -33.59 8.75 27.13
N ALA A 198 -33.84 8.08 25.99
CA ALA A 198 -35.17 7.56 25.68
C ALA A 198 -35.61 6.47 26.67
N ARG A 199 -34.71 5.53 27.03
CA ARG A 199 -35.00 4.49 28.03
C ARG A 199 -35.26 5.06 29.42
N LEU A 200 -34.52 6.08 29.83
CA LEU A 200 -34.71 6.76 31.12
C LEU A 200 -36.09 7.40 31.24
N ARG A 201 -36.69 7.88 30.15
CA ARG A 201 -38.06 8.43 30.15
C ARG A 201 -39.12 7.38 30.47
N THR A 202 -38.87 6.10 30.17
CA THR A 202 -39.79 4.99 30.39
C THR A 202 -39.33 4.02 31.49
N ALA A 203 -38.24 4.34 32.20
CA ALA A 203 -37.62 3.44 33.16
C ALA A 203 -38.41 3.35 34.47
N SER A 204 -38.41 2.15 35.07
CA SER A 204 -38.91 1.94 36.43
C SER A 204 -37.96 2.58 37.46
N ASN A 205 -38.45 2.86 38.66
CA ASN A 205 -37.60 3.39 39.75
C ASN A 205 -36.46 2.44 40.15
N MET A 206 -36.59 1.13 39.88
CA MET A 206 -35.56 0.12 40.17
C MET A 206 -34.43 0.13 39.13
N ASP A 207 -34.73 0.36 37.86
CA ASP A 207 -33.75 0.34 36.76
C ASP A 207 -33.09 1.70 36.52
N ARG A 208 -33.70 2.77 37.01
CA ARG A 208 -33.27 4.15 36.80
C ARG A 208 -31.84 4.44 37.27
N PRO A 209 -31.40 4.02 38.48
CA PRO A 209 -30.04 4.31 38.94
C PRO A 209 -28.96 3.71 38.04
N ALA A 210 -29.16 2.48 37.56
CA ALA A 210 -28.22 1.80 36.67
C ALA A 210 -28.10 2.51 35.30
N LEU A 211 -29.24 2.96 34.75
CA LEU A 211 -29.26 3.73 33.50
C LEU A 211 -28.64 5.12 33.65
N GLU A 212 -28.81 5.78 34.80
CA GLU A 212 -28.17 7.07 35.11
C GLU A 212 -26.65 6.93 35.23
N GLU A 213 -26.16 5.86 35.86
CA GLU A 213 -24.72 5.55 35.92
C GLU A 213 -24.12 5.26 34.53
N GLU A 214 -24.84 4.50 33.69
CA GLU A 214 -24.42 4.25 32.31
C GLU A 214 -24.37 5.55 31.49
N LEU A 215 -25.38 6.41 31.61
CA LEU A 215 -25.40 7.71 30.95
C LEU A 215 -24.22 8.59 31.40
N ALA A 216 -23.92 8.65 32.70
CA ALA A 216 -22.79 9.40 33.22
C ALA A 216 -21.45 8.92 32.62
N ARG A 217 -21.24 7.60 32.54
CA ARG A 217 -20.05 7.02 31.90
C ARG A 217 -19.93 7.42 30.43
N ILE A 218 -21.03 7.37 29.68
CA ILE A 218 -21.03 7.77 28.27
C ILE A 218 -20.70 9.26 28.13
N LEU A 219 -21.29 10.13 28.95
CA LEU A 219 -21.01 11.57 28.90
C LEU A 219 -19.52 11.88 29.18
N SER A 220 -18.91 11.25 30.18
CA SER A 220 -17.47 11.39 30.45
C SER A 220 -16.60 10.91 29.28
N SER A 221 -16.97 9.77 28.68
CA SER A 221 -16.26 9.25 27.51
C SER A 221 -16.41 10.17 26.29
N MET A 222 -17.59 10.78 26.09
CA MET A 222 -17.85 11.74 25.02
C MET A 222 -17.03 13.02 25.17
N GLN A 223 -16.92 13.55 26.39
CA GLN A 223 -16.11 14.74 26.66
C GLN A 223 -14.65 14.49 26.29
N THR A 224 -14.12 13.32 26.67
CA THR A 224 -12.76 12.89 26.29
C THR A 224 -12.60 12.81 24.77
N THR A 225 -13.56 12.19 24.06
CA THR A 225 -13.55 12.11 22.60
C THR A 225 -13.60 13.50 21.96
N ILE A 226 -14.45 14.40 22.46
CA ILE A 226 -14.60 15.76 21.93
C ILE A 226 -13.29 16.53 22.07
N SER A 227 -12.67 16.51 23.25
CA SER A 227 -11.37 17.16 23.46
C SER A 227 -10.31 16.57 22.53
N SER A 228 -10.27 15.25 22.34
CA SER A 228 -9.34 14.63 21.40
C SER A 228 -9.56 15.01 19.93
N LEU A 229 -10.75 15.53 19.58
CA LEU A 229 -11.13 15.97 18.25
C LEU A 229 -10.95 17.49 18.03
N GLU A 230 -10.43 18.21 19.02
CA GLU A 230 -10.00 19.60 18.84
C GLU A 230 -8.81 19.66 17.87
N LEU A 231 -8.81 20.64 16.97
CA LEU A 231 -7.80 20.76 15.90
C LEU A 231 -6.37 20.87 16.44
N SER A 232 -6.18 21.46 17.63
CA SER A 232 -4.90 21.56 18.34
C SER A 232 -4.29 20.19 18.65
N ASN A 233 -5.11 19.15 18.83
CA ASN A 233 -4.67 17.81 19.20
C ASN A 233 -4.33 16.94 17.98
N TYR A 234 -4.63 17.38 16.76
CA TYR A 234 -4.37 16.59 15.56
C TYR A 234 -2.86 16.48 15.27
N THR A 235 -2.03 17.42 15.73
CA THR A 235 -0.57 17.31 15.60
C THR A 235 -0.05 16.00 16.18
N ALA A 236 -0.61 15.53 17.30
CA ALA A 236 -0.23 14.25 17.90
C ALA A 236 -0.52 13.05 16.99
N ASP A 237 -1.54 13.12 16.13
CA ASP A 237 -1.83 12.06 15.16
C ASP A 237 -0.88 12.05 13.98
N PHE A 238 -0.43 13.22 13.53
CA PHE A 238 0.64 13.32 12.55
C PHE A 238 1.93 12.74 13.13
N GLU A 239 2.29 13.11 14.36
CA GLU A 239 3.49 12.59 15.03
C GLU A 239 3.42 11.07 15.24
N ALA A 240 2.29 10.55 15.72
CA ALA A 240 2.13 9.12 15.99
C ALA A 240 2.41 8.25 14.75
N VAL A 241 1.98 8.70 13.57
CA VAL A 241 2.15 7.95 12.32
C VAL A 241 3.42 8.33 11.58
N LEU A 242 3.62 9.62 11.31
CA LEU A 242 4.62 10.08 10.36
C LEU A 242 6.04 10.15 10.96
N LEU A 243 6.19 10.09 12.29
CA LEU A 243 7.50 9.88 12.92
C LEU A 243 7.90 8.41 13.01
N ASN A 244 6.97 7.48 12.79
CA ASN A 244 7.22 6.03 12.82
C ASN A 244 6.63 5.33 11.57
N PRO A 245 6.91 5.83 10.35
CA PRO A 245 6.23 5.39 9.14
C PRO A 245 6.44 3.89 8.84
N GLU A 246 7.55 3.30 9.27
CA GLU A 246 7.89 1.88 9.11
C GLU A 246 6.92 0.92 9.83
N GLN A 247 6.20 1.39 10.86
CA GLN A 247 5.16 0.61 11.52
C GLN A 247 3.89 0.50 10.66
N TYR A 248 3.70 1.44 9.74
CA TYR A 248 2.47 1.58 8.96
C TYR A 248 2.63 1.20 7.49
N LEU A 249 3.83 1.32 6.94
CA LEU A 249 4.15 0.99 5.56
C LEU A 249 5.61 0.51 5.48
N ARG A 250 5.85 -0.72 5.02
CA ARG A 250 7.21 -1.26 4.88
C ARG A 250 7.33 -2.30 3.77
N LEU A 251 8.56 -2.63 3.42
CA LEU A 251 8.90 -3.66 2.44
C LEU A 251 9.62 -4.81 3.15
N ASP A 252 8.98 -5.97 3.19
CA ASP A 252 9.55 -7.18 3.79
C ASP A 252 10.12 -8.07 2.68
N GLN A 253 11.39 -8.47 2.81
CA GLN A 253 12.06 -9.33 1.83
C GLN A 253 11.87 -10.80 2.18
N LYS A 254 11.45 -11.60 1.19
CA LYS A 254 11.19 -13.03 1.34
C LYS A 254 11.91 -13.84 0.27
N LEU A 255 12.91 -14.59 0.72
CA LEU A 255 13.63 -15.54 -0.12
C LEU A 255 12.82 -16.84 -0.26
N ILE A 256 12.54 -17.26 -1.50
CA ILE A 256 11.89 -18.53 -1.80
C ILE A 256 12.70 -19.24 -2.88
N ILE A 257 12.98 -20.53 -2.67
CA ILE A 257 13.67 -21.36 -3.66
C ILE A 257 12.61 -22.09 -4.48
N LEU A 258 12.58 -21.86 -5.78
CA LEU A 258 11.61 -22.43 -6.71
C LEU A 258 12.32 -23.16 -7.86
N ASP A 259 11.73 -24.24 -8.35
CA ASP A 259 12.15 -24.81 -9.64
C ASP A 259 11.48 -24.10 -10.82
N SER A 260 11.80 -24.53 -12.04
CA SER A 260 11.25 -23.96 -13.28
C SER A 260 9.73 -24.13 -13.44
N MET A 261 9.08 -24.95 -12.59
CA MET A 261 7.63 -25.12 -12.58
C MET A 261 6.95 -24.33 -11.44
N GLY A 262 7.71 -23.49 -10.72
CA GLY A 262 7.20 -22.71 -9.59
C GLY A 262 6.96 -23.55 -8.33
N ILE A 263 7.54 -24.75 -8.24
CA ILE A 263 7.42 -25.60 -7.05
C ILE A 263 8.49 -25.21 -6.04
N ARG A 264 8.07 -25.00 -4.79
CA ARG A 264 8.97 -24.72 -3.67
C ARG A 264 9.89 -25.90 -3.39
N ARG A 265 11.19 -25.62 -3.31
CA ARG A 265 12.23 -26.60 -2.99
C ARG A 265 12.91 -26.26 -1.66
N ASP A 266 13.27 -27.28 -0.91
CA ASP A 266 14.12 -27.15 0.28
C ASP A 266 15.59 -27.08 -0.13
N LYS A 267 16.42 -26.41 0.70
CA LYS A 267 17.84 -26.17 0.40
C LYS A 267 18.67 -27.45 0.19
N ASP A 268 18.21 -28.57 0.73
CA ASP A 268 18.92 -29.86 0.73
C ASP A 268 18.33 -30.88 -0.28
N GLY A 269 17.37 -30.47 -1.11
CA GLY A 269 16.72 -31.35 -2.09
C GLY A 269 17.59 -31.64 -3.33
N ALA A 270 17.44 -32.85 -3.90
CA ALA A 270 18.16 -33.28 -5.11
C ALA A 270 17.79 -32.49 -6.39
N SER A 271 16.68 -31.77 -6.37
CA SER A 271 16.15 -30.99 -7.50
C SER A 271 16.71 -29.56 -7.49
N ARG A 272 17.32 -29.12 -8.60
CA ARG A 272 17.85 -27.76 -8.77
C ARG A 272 16.73 -26.72 -8.66
N GLY A 273 16.66 -26.03 -7.53
CA GLY A 273 15.86 -24.82 -7.36
C GLY A 273 16.73 -23.56 -7.48
N GLU A 274 16.15 -22.48 -7.99
CA GLU A 274 16.73 -21.14 -8.04
C GLU A 274 16.14 -20.29 -6.91
N ALA A 275 16.96 -19.41 -6.32
CA ALA A 275 16.57 -18.58 -5.19
C ALA A 275 16.03 -17.23 -5.67
N PHE A 276 14.75 -16.97 -5.41
CA PHE A 276 14.07 -15.73 -5.78
C PHE A 276 13.80 -14.87 -4.56
N MET A 277 14.10 -13.57 -4.67
CA MET A 277 13.80 -12.59 -3.63
C MET A 277 12.51 -11.84 -3.97
N PHE A 278 11.45 -12.11 -3.22
CA PHE A 278 10.19 -11.38 -3.33
C PHE A 278 10.14 -10.26 -2.31
N ASN A 279 9.53 -9.13 -2.68
CA ASN A 279 9.40 -7.97 -1.81
C ASN A 279 7.92 -7.76 -1.52
N GLU A 280 7.51 -7.96 -0.26
CA GLU A 280 6.13 -7.86 0.19
C GLU A 280 5.90 -6.45 0.76
N LEU A 281 5.05 -5.66 0.11
CA LEU A 281 4.64 -4.33 0.55
C LEU A 281 3.50 -4.48 1.56
N ILE A 282 3.81 -4.16 2.81
CA ILE A 282 2.88 -4.28 3.94
C ILE A 282 2.33 -2.91 4.30
N GLY A 283 1.00 -2.83 4.47
CA GLY A 283 0.32 -1.64 4.98
C GLY A 283 -0.11 -0.61 3.94
N TYR A 284 0.27 -0.77 2.67
CA TYR A 284 -0.16 0.09 1.56
C TYR A 284 -1.67 0.01 1.30
N ASP A 285 -2.19 -1.23 1.27
CA ASP A 285 -3.62 -1.56 1.20
C ASP A 285 -3.94 -2.60 2.29
N ARG A 286 -5.19 -3.06 2.38
CA ARG A 286 -5.64 -4.14 3.28
C ARG A 286 -5.05 -5.52 2.94
N ARG A 287 -4.34 -5.63 1.81
CA ARG A 287 -3.81 -6.88 1.28
C ARG A 287 -2.29 -6.80 1.28
N ASP A 288 -1.62 -7.91 1.57
CA ASP A 288 -0.18 -8.03 1.38
C ASP A 288 0.09 -8.26 -0.10
N TRP A 289 0.82 -7.34 -0.71
CA TRP A 289 1.13 -7.35 -2.13
C TRP A 289 2.61 -7.66 -2.32
N THR A 290 2.95 -8.61 -3.18
CA THR A 290 4.31 -8.70 -3.71
C THR A 290 4.48 -7.60 -4.75
N VAL A 291 5.55 -6.83 -4.66
CA VAL A 291 5.78 -5.68 -5.54
C VAL A 291 7.14 -5.72 -6.22
N THR A 292 7.19 -5.19 -7.44
CA THR A 292 8.42 -4.90 -8.17
C THR A 292 8.17 -3.75 -9.13
N MET A 293 9.20 -2.95 -9.42
CA MET A 293 9.16 -2.06 -10.57
C MET A 293 9.19 -2.90 -11.84
N VAL A 294 8.45 -2.47 -12.85
CA VAL A 294 8.45 -3.09 -14.18
C VAL A 294 8.71 -2.05 -15.25
N ASN A 295 9.38 -2.48 -16.32
CA ASN A 295 9.46 -1.77 -17.59
C ASN A 295 8.69 -2.57 -18.64
N CYS A 296 7.78 -1.89 -19.32
CA CYS A 296 6.95 -2.44 -20.37
C CYS A 296 7.33 -1.74 -21.67
N SER A 297 8.11 -2.43 -22.50
CA SER A 297 8.42 -2.00 -23.86
C SER A 297 7.40 -2.61 -24.84
N ASN A 298 7.18 -1.97 -25.98
CA ASN A 298 6.35 -2.51 -27.07
C ASN A 298 4.86 -2.77 -26.74
N LEU A 299 4.21 -1.86 -26.00
CA LEU A 299 2.76 -1.92 -25.70
C LEU A 299 1.83 -1.86 -26.94
N HIS A 300 2.34 -1.79 -28.18
CA HIS A 300 1.55 -1.64 -29.40
C HIS A 300 1.65 -2.79 -30.41
N GLY A 301 1.93 -4.02 -29.98
CA GLY A 301 1.46 -5.14 -30.80
C GLY A 301 -0.03 -4.93 -31.09
N GLU A 302 -0.50 -5.00 -32.35
CA GLU A 302 -1.90 -4.71 -32.73
C GLU A 302 -2.91 -5.42 -31.81
N SER A 303 -2.53 -6.60 -31.30
CA SER A 303 -3.27 -7.36 -30.29
C SER A 303 -3.53 -6.61 -28.98
N PHE A 304 -2.59 -5.82 -28.45
CA PHE A 304 -2.70 -5.11 -27.17
C PHE A 304 -3.69 -3.94 -27.25
N SER A 305 -3.54 -3.07 -28.25
CA SER A 305 -4.45 -1.93 -28.45
C SER A 305 -5.90 -2.42 -28.68
N THR A 306 -6.08 -3.42 -29.55
CA THR A 306 -7.40 -4.01 -29.80
C THR A 306 -7.96 -4.77 -28.59
N LYS A 307 -7.13 -5.44 -27.77
CA LYS A 307 -7.57 -6.10 -26.53
C LYS A 307 -7.95 -5.08 -25.45
N LEU A 308 -7.21 -3.98 -25.33
CA LEU A 308 -7.52 -2.87 -24.41
C LEU A 308 -8.84 -2.19 -24.79
N GLU A 309 -9.06 -1.91 -26.09
CA GLU A 309 -10.34 -1.39 -26.58
C GLU A 309 -11.51 -2.35 -26.31
N LYS A 310 -11.32 -3.67 -26.50
CA LYS A 310 -12.33 -4.68 -26.17
C LYS A 310 -12.62 -4.76 -24.67
N ALA A 311 -11.60 -4.63 -23.82
CA ALA A 311 -11.78 -4.58 -22.36
C ALA A 311 -12.54 -3.31 -21.93
N ASN A 312 -12.28 -2.17 -22.59
CA ASN A 312 -13.00 -0.92 -22.37
C ASN A 312 -14.50 -1.04 -22.68
N ARG A 313 -14.89 -1.76 -23.75
CA ARG A 313 -16.31 -1.96 -24.09
C ARG A 313 -17.06 -2.86 -23.11
N LYS A 314 -16.38 -3.79 -22.42
CA LYS A 314 -17.03 -4.74 -21.49
C LYS A 314 -17.30 -4.17 -20.09
N LEU A 315 -16.63 -3.08 -19.70
CA LEU A 315 -16.78 -2.44 -18.39
C LEU A 315 -17.68 -1.20 -18.43
N ALA A 316 -18.12 -0.79 -19.62
CA ALA A 316 -19.04 0.33 -19.84
C ALA A 316 -20.52 -0.09 -19.95
N ILE A 317 -20.84 -1.32 -19.50
CA ILE A 317 -22.19 -1.89 -19.43
C ILE A 317 -22.51 -2.19 -17.98
#